data_AF-A0AAN8IG29-F1
#
_entry.id   AF-A0AAN8IG29-F1
#
_cell.length_a   1.000
_cell.length_b   1.000
_cell.length_c   1.000
_cell.angle_alpha   90.00
_cell.angle_beta   90.00
_cell.angle_gamma   90.00
#
_symmetry.space_group_name_H-M   'P 1'
#
loop_
_entity.id
_entity.type
_entity.pdbx_description
1 polymer ?
#
loop_
_entity_poly.entity_id
_entity_poly.type
_entity_poly.pdbx_seq_one_letter_code
_entity_poly.pdbx_strand_id
1 'polypeptide(L)'
;MLASGTISPGVAVTVVVNGIDAVTQIGSMPGLEWLGLTEHKIKETTKNAVLSKQLAVIIAAAEEALNSAGKSNRLEKQQGTLLYQLGTKVKPQCASHIPLLVGYIINGGIKSEAQLTAALDYLLTNAVHDVETAALEKACGVGVTVSADEIEDAVTRVIERFEKQIIAERYTFNVGRLLGEIRSLLPWADGGYVKKEVDLRILELLGPKTIDEMVPKKKVKKEEKPLEKKVPSKKGVEVEKTVAAEQNGLVEESDGAATIEELMRFGCLLFSSFSVGENYTTDGYVTTPHTKELLKKHLKATGGKVITRFPPEPNGVLHIGHAKAININFGYAKAHGGLCNLRFDDTNPEKEEEKFFTGIEDIVGWLGYKPARITHSSDNFQQLYEWAVELIRRGHAYVCHQRVEDIRGFDVKLSPWRSRPIEESLQLFE
;
A
#
# COMPACT_ATOMS: atom_id res chain seq x y z
N MET A 1 -40.92 -2.65 79.71
CA MET A 1 -42.11 -2.35 78.87
C MET A 1 -41.93 -3.05 77.53
N LEU A 2 -42.90 -3.92 77.20
CA LEU A 2 -43.47 -4.22 75.88
C LEU A 2 -43.07 -3.24 74.76
N ALA A 3 -43.00 -3.53 73.46
CA ALA A 3 -43.21 -4.69 72.59
C ALA A 3 -42.79 -4.22 71.16
N SER A 4 -42.33 -5.11 70.29
CA SER A 4 -42.94 -5.42 68.97
C SER A 4 -42.84 -4.40 67.82
N GLY A 5 -42.61 -4.92 66.61
CA GLY A 5 -43.19 -4.40 65.36
C GLY A 5 -42.17 -3.78 64.39
N THR A 6 -41.67 -4.50 63.38
CA THR A 6 -42.27 -4.85 62.07
C THR A 6 -41.90 -3.89 60.94
N ILE A 7 -41.54 -4.52 59.83
CA ILE A 7 -41.09 -4.03 58.53
C ILE A 7 -42.20 -3.24 57.80
N SER A 8 -41.82 -2.25 56.99
CA SER A 8 -42.49 -1.96 55.70
C SER A 8 -41.51 -1.40 54.66
N PRO A 9 -41.75 -1.64 53.35
CA PRO A 9 -40.78 -1.47 52.26
C PRO A 9 -40.99 -0.17 51.46
N GLY A 10 -39.98 0.22 50.69
CA GLY A 10 -40.14 1.09 49.52
C GLY A 10 -39.62 2.51 49.70
N VAL A 11 -38.39 2.75 49.22
CA VAL A 11 -38.01 4.05 48.65
C VAL A 11 -37.29 3.78 47.34
N ALA A 12 -37.99 4.04 46.24
CA ALA A 12 -37.40 4.15 44.91
C ALA A 12 -36.44 5.34 44.90
N VAL A 13 -35.17 5.10 44.61
CA VAL A 13 -34.21 6.17 44.33
C VAL A 13 -34.33 6.52 42.86
N THR A 14 -35.09 7.58 42.59
CA THR A 14 -35.15 8.25 41.29
C THR A 14 -33.79 8.90 41.02
N VAL A 15 -32.99 8.32 40.11
CA VAL A 15 -31.82 9.01 39.55
C VAL A 15 -32.33 9.99 38.48
N VAL A 16 -32.08 11.26 38.75
CA VAL A 16 -32.43 12.42 37.93
C VAL A 16 -31.75 12.32 36.57
N VAL A 17 -32.55 12.24 35.51
CA VAL A 17 -32.10 12.41 34.12
C VAL A 17 -32.17 13.91 33.81
N ASN A 18 -31.02 14.58 33.80
CA ASN A 18 -30.92 15.96 33.33
C ASN A 18 -30.44 15.99 31.87
N GLY A 19 -31.38 16.35 31.00
CA GLY A 19 -31.23 17.22 29.82
C GLY A 19 -30.02 17.05 28.92
N ILE A 20 -30.26 16.46 27.74
CA ILE A 20 -29.65 16.94 26.50
C ILE A 20 -30.79 17.20 25.52
N ASP A 21 -30.93 18.46 25.13
CA ASP A 21 -31.96 19.00 24.26
C ASP A 21 -31.90 18.41 22.85
N ALA A 22 -33.09 18.26 22.28
CA ALA A 22 -33.33 17.82 20.92
C ALA A 22 -32.93 18.91 19.91
N VAL A 23 -32.10 18.52 18.94
CA VAL A 23 -32.10 19.14 17.60
C VAL A 23 -32.35 18.04 16.58
N THR A 24 -33.58 18.02 16.08
CA THR A 24 -34.03 17.27 14.91
C THR A 24 -33.29 17.71 13.64
N GLN A 25 -32.51 16.81 13.02
CA GLN A 25 -32.34 16.74 11.55
C GLN A 25 -32.18 15.28 11.08
N ILE A 26 -33.15 14.87 10.27
CA ILE A 26 -33.24 13.79 9.28
C ILE A 26 -31.94 12.99 8.99
N GLY A 27 -31.91 11.70 9.35
CA GLY A 27 -31.26 10.64 8.56
C GLY A 27 -29.76 10.35 8.74
N SER A 28 -29.31 9.93 9.92
CA SER A 28 -28.04 9.18 10.08
C SER A 28 -28.09 8.35 11.36
N MET A 29 -27.81 7.04 11.30
CA MET A 29 -27.66 6.24 12.52
C MET A 29 -26.34 6.63 13.22
N PRO A 30 -26.37 7.02 14.51
CA PRO A 30 -25.14 7.34 15.23
C PRO A 30 -24.28 6.08 15.35
N GLY A 31 -23.02 6.16 14.91
CA GLY A 31 -22.00 5.12 15.16
C GLY A 31 -21.32 4.49 13.94
N LEU A 32 -21.85 4.62 12.72
CA LEU A 32 -21.16 4.06 11.53
C LEU A 32 -19.85 4.80 11.19
N GLU A 33 -19.77 6.08 11.51
CA GLU A 33 -18.54 6.89 11.39
C GLU A 33 -17.44 6.39 12.31
N TRP A 34 -17.81 5.85 13.47
CA TRP A 34 -16.87 5.31 14.47
C TRP A 34 -16.11 4.08 13.97
N LEU A 35 -16.69 3.33 13.01
CA LEU A 35 -16.04 2.21 12.33
C LEU A 35 -14.99 2.66 11.28
N GLY A 36 -14.84 3.96 11.01
CA GLY A 36 -13.86 4.49 10.05
C GLY A 36 -14.24 4.25 8.58
N LEU A 37 -15.54 4.14 8.30
CA LEU A 37 -16.08 3.97 6.94
C LEU A 37 -16.07 5.29 6.16
N THR A 38 -15.98 5.21 4.83
CA THR A 38 -16.12 6.40 3.96
C THR A 38 -17.56 6.88 3.92
N GLU A 39 -17.77 8.18 3.68
CA GLU A 39 -19.10 8.80 3.64
C GLU A 39 -20.04 8.11 2.63
N HIS A 40 -19.51 7.72 1.46
CA HIS A 40 -20.25 6.94 0.47
C HIS A 40 -20.75 5.60 1.02
N LYS A 41 -19.89 4.86 1.74
CA LYS A 41 -20.20 3.53 2.28
C LYS A 41 -21.17 3.61 3.45
N ILE A 42 -21.14 4.70 4.22
CA ILE A 42 -22.14 4.99 5.26
C ILE A 42 -23.51 5.18 4.61
N LYS A 43 -23.62 6.02 3.57
CA LYS A 43 -24.89 6.25 2.86
C LYS A 43 -25.47 4.97 2.25
N GLU A 44 -24.63 4.09 1.72
CA GLU A 44 -25.05 2.79 1.18
C GLU A 44 -25.51 1.84 2.31
N THR A 45 -24.75 1.76 3.40
CA THR A 45 -25.04 0.86 4.52
C THR A 45 -26.35 1.24 5.22
N THR A 46 -26.61 2.54 5.41
CA THR A 46 -27.84 3.06 6.04
C THR A 46 -29.10 2.70 5.24
N LYS A 47 -28.99 2.45 3.92
CA LYS A 47 -30.13 1.97 3.11
C LYS A 47 -30.50 0.53 3.45
N ASN A 48 -29.56 -0.28 3.93
CA ASN A 48 -29.81 -1.66 4.34
C ASN A 48 -30.18 -1.71 5.83
N ALA A 49 -31.49 -1.73 6.12
CA ALA A 49 -32.02 -1.70 7.48
C ALA A 49 -31.63 -2.93 8.32
N VAL A 50 -31.43 -4.10 7.70
CA VAL A 50 -31.04 -5.34 8.41
C VAL A 50 -29.58 -5.25 8.85
N LEU A 51 -28.70 -4.92 7.91
CA LEU A 51 -27.27 -4.74 8.17
C LEU A 51 -27.03 -3.59 9.17
N SER A 52 -27.77 -2.49 9.06
CA SER A 52 -27.61 -1.35 9.96
C SER A 52 -28.00 -1.68 11.40
N LYS A 53 -29.09 -2.45 11.61
CA LYS A 53 -29.46 -2.95 12.95
C LYS A 53 -28.40 -3.88 13.53
N GLN A 54 -27.84 -4.74 12.68
CA GLN A 54 -26.80 -5.68 13.08
C GLN A 54 -25.49 -4.98 13.45
N LEU A 55 -25.08 -3.98 12.66
CA LEU A 55 -23.92 -3.15 12.96
C LEU A 55 -24.12 -2.35 14.25
N ALA A 56 -25.34 -1.87 14.55
CA ALA A 56 -25.62 -1.22 15.82
C ALA A 56 -25.39 -2.16 17.03
N VAL A 57 -25.79 -3.43 16.92
CA VAL A 57 -25.52 -4.45 17.97
C VAL A 57 -24.02 -4.69 18.13
N ILE A 58 -23.28 -4.77 17.01
CA ILE A 58 -21.82 -4.98 17.01
C ILE A 58 -21.10 -3.76 17.62
N ILE A 59 -21.53 -2.54 17.30
CA ILE A 59 -20.97 -1.30 17.85
C ILE A 59 -21.18 -1.25 19.36
N ALA A 60 -22.40 -1.52 19.84
CA ALA A 60 -22.68 -1.54 21.27
C ALA A 60 -21.81 -2.58 22.03
N ALA A 61 -21.66 -3.78 21.46
CA ALA A 61 -20.78 -4.80 22.04
C ALA A 61 -19.29 -4.38 22.02
N ALA A 62 -18.87 -3.61 21.02
CA ALA A 62 -17.49 -3.13 20.90
C ALA A 62 -17.19 -2.02 21.91
N GLU A 63 -18.13 -1.10 22.14
CA GLU A 63 -18.02 -0.08 23.19
C GLU A 63 -17.94 -0.72 24.58
N GLU A 64 -18.78 -1.73 24.86
CA GLU A 64 -18.74 -2.47 26.13
C GLU A 64 -17.41 -3.21 26.33
N ALA A 65 -16.87 -3.84 25.27
CA ALA A 65 -15.58 -4.51 25.32
C ALA A 65 -14.42 -3.53 25.53
N LEU A 66 -14.45 -2.35 24.91
CA LEU A 66 -13.44 -1.29 25.11
C LEU A 66 -13.46 -0.75 26.54
N ASN A 67 -14.65 -0.51 27.10
CA ASN A 67 -14.83 -0.04 28.47
C ASN A 67 -14.31 -1.08 29.47
N SER A 68 -14.59 -2.36 29.23
CA SER A 68 -14.12 -3.48 30.06
C SER A 68 -12.61 -3.70 29.97
N ALA A 69 -11.99 -3.37 28.83
CA ALA A 69 -10.54 -3.45 28.61
C ALA A 69 -9.76 -2.20 29.10
N GLY A 70 -10.46 -1.16 29.60
CA GLY A 70 -9.84 0.09 30.04
C GLY A 70 -9.12 0.87 28.93
N LYS A 71 -9.46 0.62 27.66
CA LYS A 71 -8.86 1.27 26.48
C LYS A 71 -9.60 2.57 26.16
N SER A 72 -8.93 3.49 25.45
CA SER A 72 -9.59 4.69 24.94
C SER A 72 -10.73 4.32 24.00
N ASN A 73 -11.78 5.17 23.91
CA ASN A 73 -12.95 4.93 23.07
C ASN A 73 -12.68 5.09 21.55
N ARG A 74 -11.46 4.80 21.11
CA ARG A 74 -10.98 4.99 19.74
C ARG A 74 -10.57 3.65 19.14
N LEU A 75 -11.23 3.27 18.05
CA LEU A 75 -10.89 2.10 17.25
C LEU A 75 -9.70 2.37 16.32
N GLU A 76 -8.89 1.34 16.09
CA GLU A 76 -7.97 1.30 14.96
C GLU A 76 -8.75 1.08 13.65
N LYS A 77 -8.23 1.62 12.53
CA LYS A 77 -8.88 1.50 11.21
C LYS A 77 -9.11 0.04 10.80
N GLN A 78 -8.19 -0.85 11.16
CA GLN A 78 -8.29 -2.28 10.88
C GLN A 78 -9.40 -2.94 11.73
N GLN A 79 -9.52 -2.59 13.01
CA GLN A 79 -10.59 -3.09 13.88
C GLN A 79 -11.96 -2.65 13.36
N GLY A 80 -12.14 -1.37 12.99
CA GLY A 80 -13.39 -0.89 12.40
C GLY A 80 -13.77 -1.60 11.10
N THR A 81 -12.78 -1.91 10.26
CA THR A 81 -12.99 -2.70 9.04
C THR A 81 -13.44 -4.13 9.34
N LEU A 82 -12.82 -4.79 10.33
CA LEU A 82 -13.18 -6.15 10.73
C LEU A 82 -14.58 -6.23 11.38
N LEU A 83 -14.96 -5.23 12.18
CA LEU A 83 -16.31 -5.14 12.77
C LEU A 83 -17.38 -4.96 11.68
N TYR A 84 -17.09 -4.17 10.65
CA TYR A 84 -17.97 -4.06 9.48
C TYR A 84 -18.06 -5.37 8.70
N GLN A 85 -16.93 -6.07 8.49
CA GLN A 85 -16.92 -7.39 7.85
C GLN A 85 -17.69 -8.44 8.66
N LEU A 86 -17.61 -8.39 10.00
CA LEU A 86 -18.40 -9.25 10.88
C LEU A 86 -19.90 -9.04 10.63
N GLY A 87 -20.35 -7.79 10.60
CA GLY A 87 -21.77 -7.47 10.36
C GLY A 87 -22.27 -7.92 8.98
N THR A 88 -21.41 -7.91 7.97
CA THR A 88 -21.79 -8.34 6.60
C THR A 88 -21.74 -9.85 6.39
N LYS A 89 -20.89 -10.58 7.11
CA LYS A 89 -20.67 -12.02 6.90
C LYS A 89 -21.36 -12.93 7.91
N VAL A 90 -21.74 -12.41 9.08
CA VAL A 90 -22.35 -13.22 10.13
C VAL A 90 -23.75 -13.69 9.70
N LYS A 91 -24.02 -14.97 9.88
CA LYS A 91 -25.34 -15.55 9.62
C LYS A 91 -26.19 -15.55 10.90
N PRO A 92 -27.53 -15.61 10.80
CA PRO A 92 -28.40 -15.58 11.97
C PRO A 92 -28.09 -16.66 13.02
N GLN A 93 -27.58 -17.82 12.60
CA GLN A 93 -27.22 -18.92 13.52
C GLN A 93 -26.06 -18.58 14.45
N CYS A 94 -25.19 -17.63 14.07
CA CYS A 94 -24.02 -17.24 14.86
C CYS A 94 -24.22 -15.91 15.60
N ALA A 95 -25.43 -15.34 15.57
CA ALA A 95 -25.72 -14.03 16.13
C ALA A 95 -25.50 -13.99 17.66
N SER A 96 -25.72 -15.09 18.37
CA SER A 96 -25.45 -15.24 19.81
C SER A 96 -23.96 -15.09 20.18
N HIS A 97 -23.05 -15.37 19.25
CA HIS A 97 -21.60 -15.35 19.47
C HIS A 97 -20.95 -14.03 19.02
N ILE A 98 -21.73 -13.04 18.60
CA ILE A 98 -21.21 -11.72 18.20
C ILE A 98 -20.36 -11.07 19.30
N PRO A 99 -20.78 -11.00 20.58
CA PRO A 99 -19.97 -10.37 21.63
C PRO A 99 -18.59 -11.03 21.81
N LEU A 100 -18.53 -12.36 21.67
CA LEU A 100 -17.28 -13.13 21.78
C LEU A 100 -16.29 -12.74 20.66
N LEU A 101 -16.76 -12.70 19.41
CA LEU A 101 -15.92 -12.30 18.26
C LEU A 101 -15.47 -10.84 18.35
N VAL A 102 -16.36 -9.95 18.81
CA VAL A 102 -16.03 -8.54 19.04
C VAL A 102 -14.93 -8.42 20.09
N GLY A 103 -15.01 -9.17 21.20
CA GLY A 103 -13.95 -9.22 22.20
C GLY A 103 -12.59 -9.62 21.63
N TYR A 104 -12.55 -10.64 20.76
CA TYR A 104 -11.31 -11.06 20.10
C TYR A 104 -10.77 -10.02 19.11
N ILE A 105 -11.60 -9.25 18.41
CA ILE A 105 -11.16 -8.17 17.51
C ILE A 105 -10.57 -7.00 18.33
N ILE A 106 -11.23 -6.59 19.41
CA ILE A 106 -10.80 -5.47 20.27
C ILE A 106 -9.52 -5.79 21.05
N ASN A 107 -9.37 -7.05 21.48
CA ASN A 107 -8.17 -7.51 22.18
C ASN A 107 -7.02 -7.86 21.22
N GLY A 108 -7.23 -7.81 19.91
CA GLY A 108 -6.20 -8.07 18.90
C GLY A 108 -5.92 -9.56 18.69
N GLY A 109 -6.83 -10.46 19.09
CA GLY A 109 -6.76 -11.88 18.78
C GLY A 109 -7.08 -12.19 17.31
N ILE A 110 -8.08 -11.49 16.74
CA ILE A 110 -8.44 -11.54 15.32
C ILE A 110 -7.96 -10.26 14.66
N LYS A 111 -6.98 -10.37 13.76
CA LYS A 111 -6.37 -9.24 13.04
C LYS A 111 -6.63 -9.28 11.54
N SER A 112 -6.98 -10.43 10.96
CA SER A 112 -7.20 -10.54 9.51
C SER A 112 -8.61 -11.04 9.16
N GLU A 113 -9.03 -10.76 7.92
CA GLU A 113 -10.28 -11.26 7.35
C GLU A 113 -10.31 -12.80 7.29
N ALA A 114 -9.16 -13.43 7.08
CA ALA A 114 -9.04 -14.89 7.05
C ALA A 114 -9.36 -15.51 8.42
N GLN A 115 -8.82 -14.94 9.50
CA GLN A 115 -9.12 -15.36 10.88
C GLN A 115 -10.59 -15.16 11.22
N LEU A 116 -11.18 -14.02 10.82
CA LEU A 116 -12.61 -13.74 11.03
C LEU A 116 -13.50 -14.74 10.27
N THR A 117 -13.13 -15.08 9.03
CA THR A 117 -13.90 -16.04 8.23
C THR A 117 -13.81 -17.45 8.82
N ALA A 118 -12.61 -17.88 9.25
CA ALA A 118 -12.43 -19.16 9.93
C ALA A 118 -13.22 -19.24 11.25
N ALA A 119 -13.31 -18.12 11.99
CA ALA A 119 -14.12 -18.04 13.20
C ALA A 119 -15.61 -18.23 12.92
N LEU A 120 -16.12 -17.58 11.88
CA LEU A 120 -17.50 -17.75 11.45
C LEU A 120 -17.78 -19.18 10.97
N ASP A 121 -16.85 -19.78 10.22
CA ASP A 121 -17.00 -21.17 9.73
C ASP A 121 -16.99 -22.19 10.88
N TYR A 122 -16.13 -21.99 11.89
CA TYR A 122 -16.12 -22.82 13.10
C TYR A 122 -17.43 -22.70 13.87
N LEU A 123 -17.92 -21.47 14.07
CA LEU A 123 -19.18 -21.21 14.77
C LEU A 123 -20.39 -21.75 14.01
N LEU A 124 -20.36 -21.73 12.68
CA LEU A 124 -21.41 -22.33 11.85
C LEU A 124 -21.42 -23.85 11.96
N THR A 125 -20.24 -24.48 11.97
CA THR A 125 -20.10 -25.93 12.08
C THR A 125 -20.51 -26.43 13.47
N ASN A 126 -20.26 -25.63 14.51
CA ASN A 126 -20.59 -25.95 15.90
C ASN A 126 -21.84 -25.24 16.41
N ALA A 127 -22.71 -24.72 15.55
CA ALA A 127 -23.89 -23.95 15.94
C ALA A 127 -24.91 -24.74 16.82
N VAL A 128 -24.74 -26.05 16.93
CA VAL A 128 -25.60 -26.98 17.69
C VAL A 128 -24.94 -27.45 19.00
N HIS A 129 -23.63 -27.21 19.18
CA HIS A 129 -22.85 -27.65 20.33
C HIS A 129 -22.33 -26.45 21.14
N ASP A 130 -22.03 -26.66 22.43
CA ASP A 130 -21.40 -25.61 23.24
C ASP A 130 -20.03 -25.26 22.65
N VAL A 131 -19.83 -23.96 22.37
CA VAL A 131 -18.61 -23.46 21.73
C VAL A 131 -17.45 -23.51 22.72
N GLU A 132 -16.55 -24.46 22.54
CA GLU A 132 -15.30 -24.53 23.28
C GLU A 132 -14.33 -23.42 22.82
N THR A 133 -13.97 -22.51 23.72
CA THR A 133 -13.13 -21.33 23.43
C THR A 133 -11.74 -21.72 22.94
N ALA A 134 -11.12 -22.74 23.52
CA ALA A 134 -9.79 -23.21 23.12
C ALA A 134 -9.78 -23.79 21.69
N ALA A 135 -10.84 -24.50 21.31
CA ALA A 135 -10.98 -25.05 19.97
C ALA A 135 -11.27 -23.96 18.93
N LEU A 136 -12.05 -22.93 19.29
CA LEU A 136 -12.24 -21.72 18.48
C LEU A 136 -10.91 -20.99 18.25
N GLU A 137 -10.15 -20.71 19.31
CA GLU A 137 -8.85 -20.01 19.21
C GLU A 137 -7.88 -20.74 18.27
N LYS A 138 -7.81 -22.07 18.40
CA LYS A 138 -7.00 -22.91 17.50
C LYS A 138 -7.50 -22.89 16.06
N ALA A 139 -8.81 -22.96 15.84
CA ALA A 139 -9.40 -22.97 14.51
C ALA A 139 -9.19 -21.64 13.76
N CYS A 140 -9.15 -20.52 14.49
CA CYS A 140 -9.02 -19.18 13.92
C CYS A 140 -7.59 -18.64 13.94
N GLY A 141 -6.64 -19.40 14.51
CA GLY A 141 -5.27 -18.94 14.67
C GLY A 141 -5.15 -17.69 15.56
N VAL A 142 -5.93 -17.61 16.63
CA VAL A 142 -5.84 -16.50 17.59
C VAL A 142 -4.45 -16.50 18.22
N GLY A 143 -3.75 -15.36 18.13
CA GLY A 143 -2.38 -15.21 18.61
C GLY A 143 -1.29 -15.74 17.66
N VAL A 144 -1.66 -16.36 16.53
CA VAL A 144 -0.69 -16.74 15.49
C VAL A 144 -0.34 -15.51 14.67
N THR A 145 0.90 -15.05 14.79
CA THR A 145 1.47 -14.00 13.94
C THR A 145 2.48 -14.63 13.00
N VAL A 146 2.21 -14.58 11.70
CA VAL A 146 3.17 -15.02 10.70
C VAL A 146 4.18 -13.90 10.46
N SER A 147 5.46 -14.19 10.67
CA SER A 147 6.57 -13.27 10.45
C SER A 147 6.90 -13.12 8.95
N ALA A 148 7.64 -12.07 8.60
CA ALA A 148 8.13 -11.87 7.24
C ALA A 148 9.03 -13.04 6.79
N ASP A 149 9.98 -13.42 7.64
CA ASP A 149 10.92 -14.52 7.41
C ASP A 149 10.19 -15.85 7.12
N GLU A 150 9.13 -16.17 7.86
CA GLU A 150 8.32 -17.38 7.62
C GLU A 150 7.64 -17.36 6.24
N ILE A 151 7.22 -16.17 5.78
CA ILE A 151 6.62 -15.99 4.46
C ILE A 151 7.69 -16.16 3.37
N GLU A 152 8.85 -15.53 3.52
CA GLU A 152 9.99 -15.64 2.59
C GLU A 152 10.45 -17.11 2.46
N ASP A 153 10.56 -17.83 3.56
CA ASP A 153 10.91 -19.25 3.60
C ASP A 153 9.84 -20.11 2.90
N ALA A 154 8.56 -19.85 3.16
CA ALA A 154 7.47 -20.59 2.52
C ALA A 154 7.41 -20.33 1.01
N VAL A 155 7.58 -19.07 0.59
CA VAL A 155 7.61 -18.67 -0.82
C VAL A 155 8.80 -19.33 -1.52
N THR A 156 9.99 -19.28 -0.95
CA THR A 156 11.20 -19.93 -1.50
C THR A 156 10.99 -21.43 -1.67
N ARG A 157 10.52 -22.14 -0.63
CA ARG A 157 10.23 -23.58 -0.70
C ARG A 157 9.18 -23.94 -1.75
N VAL A 158 8.18 -23.08 -1.97
CA VAL A 158 7.14 -23.33 -2.99
C VAL A 158 7.70 -23.08 -4.38
N ILE A 159 8.49 -22.01 -4.58
CA ILE A 159 9.08 -21.69 -5.89
C ILE A 159 10.11 -22.74 -6.31
N GLU A 160 10.96 -23.22 -5.40
CA GLU A 160 11.90 -24.32 -5.68
C GLU A 160 11.20 -25.59 -6.18
N ARG A 161 10.02 -25.91 -5.62
CA ARG A 161 9.22 -27.06 -6.08
C ARG A 161 8.70 -26.91 -7.52
N PHE A 162 8.44 -25.68 -7.97
CA PHE A 162 7.91 -25.38 -9.30
C PHE A 162 8.95 -24.80 -10.26
N GLU A 163 10.21 -24.65 -9.84
CA GLU A 163 11.27 -23.93 -10.55
C GLU A 163 11.39 -24.35 -12.02
N LYS A 164 11.46 -25.67 -12.28
CA LYS A 164 11.54 -26.22 -13.64
C LYS A 164 10.35 -25.85 -14.53
N GLN A 165 9.14 -25.80 -13.96
CA GLN A 165 7.93 -25.42 -14.69
C GLN A 165 7.88 -23.91 -14.90
N ILE A 166 8.29 -23.13 -13.89
CA ILE A 166 8.35 -21.67 -13.97
C ILE A 166 9.35 -21.23 -15.05
N ILE A 167 10.53 -21.84 -15.13
CA ILE A 167 11.53 -21.54 -16.16
C ILE A 167 10.99 -21.89 -17.57
N ALA A 168 10.28 -23.01 -17.71
CA ALA A 168 9.75 -23.47 -18.99
C ALA A 168 8.56 -22.63 -19.49
N GLU A 169 7.62 -22.28 -18.62
CA GLU A 169 6.41 -21.53 -18.95
C GLU A 169 6.59 -20.01 -18.78
N ARG A 170 7.70 -19.58 -18.17
CA ARG A 170 8.01 -18.19 -17.83
C ARG A 170 6.80 -17.48 -17.20
N TYR A 171 6.43 -16.32 -17.70
CA TYR A 171 5.30 -15.53 -17.19
C TYR A 171 3.91 -16.04 -17.59
N THR A 172 3.83 -17.13 -18.37
CA THR A 172 2.57 -17.82 -18.64
C THR A 172 2.22 -18.84 -17.57
N PHE A 173 3.15 -19.13 -16.66
CA PHE A 173 2.93 -19.99 -15.51
C PHE A 173 1.81 -19.46 -14.60
N ASN A 174 0.98 -20.37 -14.10
CA ASN A 174 -0.14 -20.00 -13.24
C ASN A 174 0.33 -19.64 -11.81
N VAL A 175 0.63 -18.36 -11.58
CA VAL A 175 1.00 -17.82 -10.25
C VAL A 175 -0.07 -18.09 -9.19
N GLY A 176 -1.34 -18.20 -9.57
CA GLY A 176 -2.42 -18.56 -8.64
C GLY A 176 -2.21 -19.92 -7.97
N ARG A 177 -1.51 -20.85 -8.63
CA ARG A 177 -1.14 -22.15 -8.04
C ARG A 177 -0.14 -21.99 -6.89
N LEU A 178 0.86 -21.11 -7.05
CA LEU A 178 1.85 -20.82 -5.99
C LEU A 178 1.17 -20.17 -4.80
N LEU A 179 0.33 -19.16 -5.05
CA LEU A 179 -0.42 -18.48 -4.00
C LEU A 179 -1.35 -19.45 -3.25
N GLY A 180 -1.96 -20.40 -3.95
CA GLY A 180 -2.76 -21.46 -3.35
C GLY A 180 -1.94 -22.35 -2.41
N GLU A 181 -0.78 -22.85 -2.87
CA GLU A 181 0.13 -23.67 -2.05
C GLU A 181 0.65 -22.92 -0.83
N ILE A 182 1.07 -21.66 -0.99
CA ILE A 182 1.55 -20.83 0.12
C ILE A 182 0.43 -20.58 1.13
N ARG A 183 -0.80 -20.32 0.66
CA ARG A 183 -1.96 -20.15 1.54
C ARG A 183 -2.31 -21.41 2.31
N SER A 184 -2.05 -22.61 1.75
CA SER A 184 -2.20 -23.86 2.48
C SER A 184 -1.15 -24.06 3.57
N LEU A 185 0.07 -23.56 3.36
CA LEU A 185 1.16 -23.62 4.35
C LEU A 185 1.00 -22.56 5.45
N LEU A 186 0.61 -21.34 5.06
CA LEU A 186 0.48 -20.18 5.94
C LEU A 186 -0.92 -19.55 5.79
N PRO A 187 -1.97 -20.14 6.40
CA PRO A 187 -3.35 -19.66 6.27
C PRO A 187 -3.59 -18.25 6.79
N TRP A 188 -2.77 -17.81 7.76
CA TRP A 188 -2.90 -16.56 8.49
C TRP A 188 -1.95 -15.46 8.02
N ALA A 189 -1.15 -15.72 6.98
CA ALA A 189 -0.22 -14.74 6.43
C ALA A 189 -0.96 -13.58 5.73
N ASP A 190 -0.32 -12.41 5.69
CA ASP A 190 -0.81 -11.28 4.89
C ASP A 190 -0.69 -11.62 3.39
N GLY A 191 -1.83 -11.89 2.75
CA GLY A 191 -1.90 -12.22 1.33
C GLY A 191 -1.35 -11.12 0.42
N GLY A 192 -1.40 -9.85 0.85
CA GLY A 192 -0.81 -8.74 0.11
C GLY A 192 0.71 -8.82 0.10
N TYR A 193 1.31 -9.15 1.25
CA TYR A 193 2.76 -9.35 1.37
C TYR A 193 3.22 -10.64 0.67
N VAL A 194 2.52 -11.76 0.86
CA VAL A 194 2.78 -13.03 0.16
C VAL A 194 2.81 -12.83 -1.36
N LYS A 195 1.85 -12.08 -1.90
CA LYS A 195 1.81 -11.81 -3.34
C LYS A 195 3.04 -11.01 -3.81
N LYS A 196 3.43 -9.97 -3.07
CA LYS A 196 4.61 -9.16 -3.41
C LYS A 196 5.87 -10.02 -3.43
N GLU A 197 6.02 -10.89 -2.44
CA GLU A 197 7.18 -11.78 -2.32
C GLU A 197 7.25 -12.80 -3.46
N VAL A 198 6.12 -13.42 -3.82
CA VAL A 198 6.04 -14.31 -4.99
C VAL A 198 6.39 -13.57 -6.29
N ASP A 199 5.83 -12.36 -6.48
CA ASP A 199 6.08 -11.57 -7.69
C ASP A 199 7.56 -11.15 -7.79
N LEU A 200 8.20 -10.80 -6.66
CA LEU A 200 9.62 -10.48 -6.56
C LEU A 200 10.49 -11.69 -6.93
N ARG A 201 10.22 -12.85 -6.33
CA ARG A 201 11.01 -14.07 -6.51
C ARG A 201 10.88 -14.67 -7.92
N ILE A 202 9.70 -14.54 -8.54
CA ILE A 202 9.51 -14.88 -9.96
C ILE A 202 10.31 -13.93 -10.86
N LEU A 203 10.33 -12.63 -10.54
CA LEU A 203 11.11 -11.64 -11.29
C LEU A 203 12.62 -11.93 -11.20
N GLU A 204 13.12 -12.29 -10.02
CA GLU A 204 14.51 -12.74 -9.83
C GLU A 204 14.84 -13.96 -10.68
N LEU A 205 13.93 -14.95 -10.72
CA LEU A 205 14.15 -16.21 -11.44
C LEU A 205 14.07 -16.06 -12.97
N LEU A 206 13.15 -15.24 -13.48
CA LEU A 206 12.85 -15.15 -14.92
C LEU A 206 13.43 -13.93 -15.63
N GLY A 207 13.82 -12.89 -14.87
CA GLY A 207 14.14 -11.57 -15.40
C GLY A 207 12.89 -10.86 -15.96
N PRO A 208 13.03 -9.65 -16.53
CA PRO A 208 11.89 -8.86 -17.00
C PRO A 208 11.08 -9.56 -18.11
N LYS A 209 9.77 -9.26 -18.17
CA LYS A 209 8.88 -9.69 -19.26
C LYS A 209 9.37 -9.15 -20.59
N THR A 210 9.48 -10.01 -21.60
CA THR A 210 9.76 -9.60 -22.98
C THR A 210 8.48 -9.08 -23.67
N ILE A 211 8.64 -8.32 -24.76
CA ILE A 211 7.53 -7.67 -25.49
C ILE A 211 6.50 -8.71 -25.98
N ASP A 212 6.96 -9.89 -26.42
CA ASP A 212 6.10 -10.98 -26.88
C ASP A 212 5.30 -11.67 -25.75
N GLU A 213 5.71 -11.49 -24.50
CA GLU A 213 5.05 -12.03 -23.29
C GLU A 213 4.05 -11.04 -22.68
N MET A 214 4.06 -9.78 -23.10
CA MET A 214 3.08 -8.76 -22.70
C MET A 214 1.75 -8.88 -23.46
N VAL A 215 1.73 -9.61 -24.58
CA VAL A 215 0.51 -9.86 -25.36
C VAL A 215 -0.25 -11.03 -24.72
N PRO A 216 -1.48 -10.83 -24.20
CA PRO A 216 -2.26 -11.93 -23.65
C PRO A 216 -2.56 -12.95 -24.76
N LYS A 217 -1.93 -14.13 -24.68
CA LYS A 217 -2.19 -15.22 -25.62
C LYS A 217 -3.67 -15.61 -25.51
N LYS A 218 -4.44 -15.41 -26.59
CA LYS A 218 -5.79 -15.95 -26.74
C LYS A 218 -5.74 -17.46 -26.45
N LYS A 219 -6.64 -17.96 -25.59
CA LYS A 219 -6.80 -19.39 -25.33
C LYS A 219 -6.90 -20.14 -26.65
N VAL A 220 -5.86 -20.86 -27.02
CA VAL A 220 -5.87 -21.75 -28.19
C VAL A 220 -6.79 -22.91 -27.83
N LYS A 221 -7.93 -23.00 -28.52
CA LYS A 221 -8.81 -24.19 -28.46
C LYS A 221 -8.00 -25.38 -28.97
N LYS A 222 -8.05 -26.49 -28.23
CA LYS A 222 -7.52 -27.80 -28.60
C LYS A 222 -7.89 -28.14 -30.05
N GLU A 223 -6.89 -28.57 -30.82
CA GLU A 223 -6.99 -28.99 -32.22
C GLU A 223 -7.94 -30.18 -32.38
N GLU A 224 -8.90 -30.06 -33.30
CA GLU A 224 -9.57 -31.20 -33.94
C GLU A 224 -8.98 -31.42 -35.35
N LYS A 225 -8.82 -32.69 -35.70
CA LYS A 225 -8.19 -33.21 -36.93
C LYS A 225 -8.98 -32.90 -38.22
N PRO A 226 -8.34 -32.99 -39.40
CA PRO A 226 -8.76 -32.31 -40.62
C PRO A 226 -9.72 -33.13 -41.50
N LEU A 227 -10.70 -32.46 -42.13
CA LEU A 227 -11.45 -32.99 -43.28
C LEU A 227 -11.59 -31.91 -44.38
N GLU A 228 -10.79 -32.14 -45.41
CA GLU A 228 -10.99 -32.00 -46.87
C GLU A 228 -11.72 -30.79 -47.50
N LYS A 229 -11.03 -30.31 -48.56
CA LYS A 229 -11.36 -29.26 -49.52
C LYS A 229 -12.63 -29.54 -50.33
N LYS A 230 -13.36 -28.47 -50.68
CA LYS A 230 -13.72 -28.11 -52.08
C LYS A 230 -14.13 -26.64 -52.19
N VAL A 231 -13.65 -26.02 -53.26
CA VAL A 231 -13.75 -24.60 -53.70
C VAL A 231 -14.52 -24.61 -55.04
N PRO A 232 -14.80 -23.49 -55.76
CA PRO A 232 -15.28 -22.12 -55.48
C PRO A 232 -16.57 -21.77 -56.25
N SER A 233 -17.16 -20.58 -56.03
CA SER A 233 -17.56 -19.73 -57.17
C SER A 233 -17.70 -18.24 -56.82
N LYS A 234 -17.05 -17.41 -57.65
CA LYS A 234 -17.02 -15.94 -57.63
C LYS A 234 -18.30 -15.28 -58.14
N LYS A 235 -18.43 -13.99 -57.77
CA LYS A 235 -19.08 -12.81 -58.40
C LYS A 235 -20.11 -12.23 -57.42
N GLY A 236 -20.10 -10.95 -57.04
CA GLY A 236 -19.29 -9.79 -57.36
C GLY A 236 -19.96 -8.56 -56.73
N VAL A 237 -19.39 -7.38 -57.02
CA VAL A 237 -19.97 -6.03 -56.87
C VAL A 237 -19.78 -5.35 -55.50
N GLU A 238 -18.96 -4.29 -55.55
CA GLU A 238 -18.90 -3.17 -54.60
C GLU A 238 -20.26 -2.47 -54.49
N VAL A 239 -20.73 -2.23 -53.27
CA VAL A 239 -21.58 -1.08 -52.96
C VAL A 239 -21.31 -0.66 -51.51
N GLU A 240 -20.80 0.56 -51.33
CA GLU A 240 -20.86 1.31 -50.09
C GLU A 240 -22.32 1.39 -49.60
N LYS A 241 -22.59 0.87 -48.40
CA LYS A 241 -23.72 1.33 -47.58
C LYS A 241 -23.33 1.37 -46.11
N THR A 242 -23.30 2.60 -45.62
CA THR A 242 -23.56 3.01 -44.25
C THR A 242 -24.72 2.23 -43.63
N VAL A 243 -24.49 1.63 -42.47
CA VAL A 243 -25.55 1.34 -41.50
C VAL A 243 -25.00 1.60 -40.10
N ALA A 244 -25.74 2.42 -39.37
CA ALA A 244 -25.47 2.91 -38.04
C ALA A 244 -25.10 1.81 -37.05
N ALA A 245 -24.00 2.01 -36.33
CA ALA A 245 -23.76 1.35 -35.05
C ALA A 245 -24.34 2.24 -33.96
N GLU A 246 -25.36 1.70 -33.30
CA GLU A 246 -26.05 2.24 -32.15
C GLU A 246 -25.05 2.71 -31.09
N GLN A 247 -25.18 3.99 -30.73
CA GLN A 247 -24.57 4.55 -29.53
C GLN A 247 -25.21 3.88 -28.31
N ASN A 248 -24.61 2.80 -27.83
CA ASN A 248 -24.69 2.48 -26.41
C ASN A 248 -23.78 3.47 -25.68
N GLY A 249 -24.41 4.52 -25.18
CA GLY A 249 -23.80 5.51 -24.30
C GLY A 249 -23.27 4.85 -23.04
N LEU A 250 -22.00 4.49 -23.06
CA LEU A 250 -21.13 4.65 -21.90
C LEU A 250 -20.53 6.03 -22.05
N VAL A 251 -21.01 6.97 -21.25
CA VAL A 251 -20.27 8.19 -20.96
C VAL A 251 -18.97 7.71 -20.32
N GLU A 252 -17.90 7.60 -21.10
CA GLU A 252 -16.56 7.62 -20.53
C GLU A 252 -16.43 9.00 -19.90
N GLU A 253 -16.44 9.05 -18.57
CA GLU A 253 -15.86 10.17 -17.84
C GLU A 253 -14.38 10.25 -18.26
N SER A 254 -14.08 11.00 -19.32
CA SER A 254 -12.72 11.37 -19.67
C SER A 254 -12.26 12.48 -18.71
N ASP A 255 -11.98 12.10 -17.47
CA ASP A 255 -11.31 12.96 -16.49
C ASP A 255 -9.77 12.88 -16.65
N GLY A 256 -9.29 12.39 -17.80
CA GLY A 256 -7.88 12.22 -18.12
C GLY A 256 -7.39 13.29 -19.09
N ALA A 257 -6.28 13.95 -18.74
CA ALA A 257 -5.54 14.81 -19.66
C ALA A 257 -5.19 14.05 -20.95
N ALA A 258 -5.36 14.69 -22.12
CA ALA A 258 -5.13 14.08 -23.42
C ALA A 258 -3.64 13.87 -23.73
N THR A 259 -2.77 14.59 -23.02
CA THR A 259 -1.31 14.45 -23.14
C THR A 259 -0.63 14.46 -21.77
N ILE A 260 0.56 13.87 -21.68
CA ILE A 260 1.42 13.97 -20.49
C ILE A 260 1.74 15.43 -20.17
N GLU A 261 1.87 16.31 -21.18
CA GLU A 261 2.15 17.73 -20.96
C GLU A 261 0.98 18.44 -20.27
N GLU A 262 -0.25 18.17 -20.70
CA GLU A 262 -1.47 18.67 -20.08
C GLU A 262 -1.65 18.10 -18.66
N LEU A 263 -1.36 16.81 -18.46
CA LEU A 263 -1.36 16.18 -17.14
C LEU A 263 -0.37 16.88 -16.18
N MET A 264 0.82 17.22 -16.67
CA MET A 264 1.84 17.87 -15.83
C MET A 264 1.51 19.34 -15.54
N ARG A 265 0.82 20.05 -16.45
CA ARG A 265 0.39 21.44 -16.22
C ARG A 265 -0.79 21.57 -15.27
N PHE A 266 -1.77 20.67 -15.36
CA PHE A 266 -3.07 20.84 -14.69
C PHE A 266 -3.45 19.69 -13.75
N GLY A 267 -3.01 18.46 -14.03
CA GLY A 267 -3.38 17.28 -13.24
C GLY A 267 -2.43 16.95 -12.10
N CYS A 268 -1.20 17.46 -12.11
CA CYS A 268 -0.24 17.25 -11.03
C CYS A 268 -0.43 18.28 -9.90
N LEU A 269 -1.52 18.13 -9.13
CA LEU A 269 -1.81 18.94 -7.93
C LEU A 269 -0.67 18.95 -6.89
N LEU A 270 0.25 17.98 -6.97
CA LEU A 270 1.50 17.93 -6.19
C LEU A 270 2.38 19.18 -6.36
N PHE A 271 2.25 19.90 -7.48
CA PHE A 271 3.14 21.01 -7.84
C PHE A 271 2.42 22.29 -8.27
N SER A 272 1.08 22.34 -8.19
CA SER A 272 0.29 23.49 -8.67
C SER A 272 0.40 24.75 -7.81
N SER A 273 1.06 24.67 -6.65
CA SER A 273 0.96 25.70 -5.60
C SER A 273 2.27 26.41 -5.24
N PHE A 274 3.39 26.16 -5.92
CA PHE A 274 4.63 26.90 -5.62
C PHE A 274 5.45 27.22 -6.87
N SER A 275 5.98 28.45 -6.91
CA SER A 275 6.89 28.91 -7.95
C SER A 275 8.34 28.59 -7.58
N VAL A 276 9.23 28.60 -8.58
CA VAL A 276 10.67 28.44 -8.34
C VAL A 276 11.17 29.55 -7.39
N GLY A 277 11.79 29.16 -6.29
CA GLY A 277 12.27 30.08 -5.24
C GLY A 277 11.29 30.34 -4.11
N GLU A 278 10.08 29.77 -4.16
CA GLU A 278 9.06 29.90 -3.12
C GLU A 278 8.97 28.64 -2.24
N ASN A 279 10.05 27.88 -2.10
CA ASN A 279 10.04 26.59 -1.39
C ASN A 279 9.48 26.69 0.05
N TYR A 280 9.62 27.85 0.69
CA TYR A 280 9.10 28.13 2.03
C TYR A 280 7.57 28.11 2.16
N THR A 281 6.82 28.07 1.07
CA THR A 281 5.35 27.95 1.07
C THR A 281 4.88 26.49 1.10
N THR A 282 5.78 25.54 0.88
CA THR A 282 5.44 24.11 0.83
C THR A 282 5.27 23.53 2.23
N ASP A 283 4.35 22.57 2.37
CA ASP A 283 4.07 21.93 3.64
C ASP A 283 5.31 21.19 4.18
N GLY A 284 5.58 21.36 5.47
CA GLY A 284 6.77 20.81 6.14
C GLY A 284 8.10 21.54 5.87
N TYR A 285 8.12 22.64 5.09
CA TYR A 285 9.37 23.37 4.85
C TYR A 285 9.85 24.14 6.10
N VAL A 286 11.11 23.92 6.51
CA VAL A 286 11.69 24.60 7.68
C VAL A 286 12.44 25.86 7.26
N THR A 287 11.96 27.02 7.71
CA THR A 287 12.64 28.30 7.48
C THR A 287 13.68 28.59 8.57
N THR A 288 14.93 28.68 8.17
CA THR A 288 16.07 29.09 8.99
C THR A 288 16.46 30.56 8.75
N PRO A 289 17.28 31.18 9.60
CA PRO A 289 17.79 32.54 9.37
C PRO A 289 18.50 32.72 8.01
N HIS A 290 19.11 31.66 7.46
CA HIS A 290 19.82 31.68 6.19
C HIS A 290 18.92 31.42 4.97
N THR A 291 17.66 31.03 5.17
CA THR A 291 16.78 30.56 4.07
C THR A 291 16.60 31.61 2.97
N LYS A 292 16.41 32.88 3.34
CA LYS A 292 16.25 33.97 2.36
C LYS A 292 17.50 34.16 1.50
N GLU A 293 18.68 34.07 2.11
CA GLU A 293 19.96 34.20 1.38
C GLU A 293 20.18 33.01 0.44
N LEU A 294 19.89 31.79 0.91
CA LEU A 294 20.02 30.57 0.12
C LEU A 294 19.07 30.58 -1.08
N LEU A 295 17.81 31.00 -0.91
CA LEU A 295 16.86 31.13 -2.01
C LEU A 295 17.29 32.19 -3.03
N LYS A 296 17.90 33.30 -2.58
CA LYS A 296 18.47 34.31 -3.48
C LYS A 296 19.64 33.75 -4.30
N LYS A 297 20.54 32.96 -3.68
CA LYS A 297 21.63 32.25 -4.38
C LYS A 297 21.07 31.23 -5.36
N HIS A 298 20.04 30.48 -4.96
CA HIS A 298 19.34 29.51 -5.80
C HIS A 298 18.75 30.19 -7.04
N LEU A 299 17.96 31.25 -6.88
CA LEU A 299 17.36 31.98 -8.01
C LEU A 299 18.41 32.53 -8.98
N LYS A 300 19.56 33.00 -8.46
CA LYS A 300 20.69 33.43 -9.30
C LYS A 300 21.29 32.28 -10.10
N ALA A 301 21.41 31.09 -9.51
CA ALA A 301 21.98 29.91 -10.14
C ALA A 301 21.02 29.26 -11.16
N THR A 302 19.71 29.24 -10.88
CA THR A 302 18.70 28.59 -11.71
C THR A 302 18.05 29.53 -12.73
N GLY A 303 18.18 30.85 -12.54
CA GLY A 303 17.49 31.85 -13.34
C GLY A 303 15.98 31.78 -13.21
N GLY A 304 15.46 31.24 -12.10
CA GLY A 304 14.02 31.04 -11.88
C GLY A 304 13.40 29.92 -12.70
N LYS A 305 14.21 29.05 -13.34
CA LYS A 305 13.71 27.91 -14.10
C LYS A 305 13.46 26.70 -13.22
N VAL A 306 12.46 25.89 -13.59
CA VAL A 306 12.24 24.57 -12.98
C VAL A 306 13.43 23.68 -13.30
N ILE A 307 14.00 23.03 -12.29
CA ILE A 307 15.08 22.04 -12.46
C ILE A 307 14.68 20.76 -11.76
N THR A 308 14.51 19.69 -12.52
CA THR A 308 14.22 18.33 -12.03
C THR A 308 15.40 17.40 -12.29
N ARG A 309 15.33 16.18 -11.73
CA ARG A 309 16.33 15.14 -12.00
C ARG A 309 15.65 13.78 -12.08
N PHE A 310 16.11 12.93 -12.98
CA PHE A 310 15.82 11.50 -12.97
C PHE A 310 17.09 10.76 -12.53
N PRO A 311 17.11 10.13 -11.33
CA PRO A 311 18.30 9.50 -10.81
C PRO A 311 18.23 7.96 -10.79
N PRO A 312 18.43 7.27 -11.91
CA PRO A 312 18.45 5.81 -11.95
C PRO A 312 19.78 5.24 -11.46
N GLU A 313 19.74 4.08 -10.82
CA GLU A 313 20.93 3.26 -10.56
C GLU A 313 21.35 2.55 -11.86
N PRO A 314 22.64 2.60 -12.27
CA PRO A 314 23.12 1.98 -13.51
C PRO A 314 23.45 0.48 -13.33
N ASN A 315 22.67 -0.24 -12.53
CA ASN A 315 22.91 -1.65 -12.18
C ASN A 315 21.78 -2.61 -12.62
N GLY A 316 20.77 -2.10 -13.32
CA GLY A 316 19.59 -2.87 -13.68
C GLY A 316 18.81 -2.29 -14.85
N VAL A 317 17.87 -3.08 -15.37
CA VAL A 317 17.01 -2.68 -16.49
C VAL A 317 15.82 -1.88 -15.99
N LEU A 318 15.54 -0.75 -16.64
CA LEU A 318 14.33 0.02 -16.36
C LEU A 318 13.07 -0.79 -16.71
N HIS A 319 12.23 -1.04 -15.72
CA HIS A 319 10.87 -1.57 -15.91
C HIS A 319 9.82 -0.45 -16.05
N ILE A 320 8.57 -0.81 -16.35
CA ILE A 320 7.45 0.13 -16.59
C ILE A 320 7.19 1.15 -15.46
N GLY A 321 7.57 0.84 -14.22
CA GLY A 321 7.49 1.78 -13.10
C GLY A 321 8.37 3.02 -13.32
N HIS A 322 9.52 2.84 -13.95
CA HIS A 322 10.40 3.94 -14.34
C HIS A 322 9.79 4.82 -15.42
N ALA A 323 8.88 4.31 -16.26
CA ALA A 323 8.19 5.16 -17.22
C ALA A 323 7.38 6.26 -16.52
N LYS A 324 6.76 5.98 -15.37
CA LYS A 324 6.10 7.01 -14.55
C LYS A 324 7.11 8.03 -14.03
N ALA A 325 8.25 7.57 -13.49
CA ALA A 325 9.28 8.46 -12.97
C ALA A 325 9.89 9.36 -14.05
N ILE A 326 10.16 8.80 -15.24
CA ILE A 326 10.68 9.55 -16.40
C ILE A 326 9.65 10.60 -16.83
N ASN A 327 8.39 10.21 -17.03
CA ASN A 327 7.33 11.13 -17.46
C ASN A 327 7.09 12.24 -16.43
N ILE A 328 7.14 11.95 -15.12
CA ILE A 328 7.01 12.98 -14.09
C ILE A 328 8.20 13.94 -14.13
N ASN A 329 9.44 13.44 -14.06
CA ASN A 329 10.60 14.32 -13.93
C ASN A 329 10.85 15.13 -15.21
N PHE A 330 10.88 14.47 -16.36
CA PHE A 330 11.12 15.15 -17.64
C PHE A 330 9.88 15.87 -18.15
N GLY A 331 8.70 15.29 -17.99
CA GLY A 331 7.44 15.91 -18.42
C GLY A 331 7.13 17.17 -17.63
N TYR A 332 7.36 17.19 -16.31
CA TYR A 332 7.18 18.39 -15.49
C TYR A 332 8.16 19.50 -15.92
N ALA A 333 9.44 19.20 -16.09
CA ALA A 333 10.40 20.19 -16.62
C ALA A 333 9.96 20.72 -17.99
N LYS A 334 9.57 19.85 -18.93
CA LYS A 334 9.12 20.25 -20.28
C LYS A 334 7.86 21.12 -20.24
N ALA A 335 6.87 20.75 -19.44
CA ALA A 335 5.60 21.46 -19.31
C ALA A 335 5.76 22.90 -18.77
N HIS A 336 6.77 23.12 -17.92
CA HIS A 336 7.06 24.39 -17.25
C HIS A 336 8.30 25.12 -17.79
N GLY A 337 8.81 24.76 -18.98
CA GLY A 337 9.97 25.42 -19.59
C GLY A 337 11.29 25.29 -18.80
N GLY A 338 11.38 24.25 -17.97
CA GLY A 338 12.51 23.90 -17.14
C GLY A 338 13.52 22.96 -17.79
N LEU A 339 14.41 22.42 -16.96
CA LEU A 339 15.47 21.49 -17.34
C LEU A 339 15.40 20.24 -16.48
N CYS A 340 15.61 19.06 -17.07
CA CYS A 340 15.72 17.80 -16.32
C CYS A 340 17.12 17.22 -16.55
N ASN A 341 17.84 16.92 -15.46
CA ASN A 341 19.12 16.24 -15.50
C ASN A 341 18.92 14.72 -15.40
N LEU A 342 19.62 13.95 -16.23
CA LEU A 342 19.80 12.52 -16.01
C LEU A 342 21.00 12.35 -15.08
N ARG A 343 20.76 11.90 -13.84
CA ARG A 343 21.82 11.78 -12.83
C ARG A 343 22.00 10.34 -12.41
N PHE A 344 22.94 9.62 -13.00
CA PHE A 344 23.21 8.24 -12.62
C PHE A 344 23.62 8.17 -11.14
N ASP A 345 22.99 7.25 -10.40
CA ASP A 345 23.31 6.99 -9.01
C ASP A 345 24.37 5.88 -8.91
N ASP A 346 25.61 6.26 -9.20
CA ASP A 346 26.81 5.44 -9.26
C ASP A 346 27.56 5.42 -7.92
N THR A 347 26.80 5.31 -6.83
CA THR A 347 27.38 5.25 -5.48
C THR A 347 27.94 3.88 -5.13
N ASN A 348 27.68 2.85 -5.95
CA ASN A 348 28.14 1.48 -5.73
C ASN A 348 28.99 0.97 -6.91
N PRO A 349 30.33 0.99 -6.78
CA PRO A 349 31.25 0.67 -7.88
C PRO A 349 31.23 -0.80 -8.32
N GLU A 350 30.70 -1.72 -7.51
CA GLU A 350 30.70 -3.15 -7.83
C GLU A 350 29.56 -3.58 -8.77
N LYS A 351 28.59 -2.70 -9.03
CA LYS A 351 27.35 -3.05 -9.73
C LYS A 351 27.18 -2.34 -11.08
N GLU A 352 28.21 -1.68 -11.57
CA GLU A 352 28.13 -0.83 -12.76
C GLU A 352 28.51 -1.61 -14.02
N GLU A 353 27.62 -1.61 -15.02
CA GLU A 353 27.92 -2.13 -16.35
C GLU A 353 27.51 -1.10 -17.42
N GLU A 354 28.41 -0.83 -18.38
CA GLU A 354 28.20 0.15 -19.47
C GLU A 354 26.90 -0.10 -20.27
N LYS A 355 26.48 -1.37 -20.39
CA LYS A 355 25.22 -1.76 -21.04
C LYS A 355 23.97 -1.15 -20.39
N PHE A 356 24.01 -0.88 -19.09
CA PHE A 356 22.87 -0.30 -18.38
C PHE A 356 22.81 1.22 -18.57
N PHE A 357 23.96 1.90 -18.61
CA PHE A 357 24.03 3.34 -18.91
C PHE A 357 23.41 3.63 -20.28
N THR A 358 23.88 2.92 -21.31
CA THR A 358 23.38 3.05 -22.68
C THR A 358 21.89 2.71 -22.78
N GLY A 359 21.46 1.60 -22.18
CA GLY A 359 20.04 1.21 -22.17
C GLY A 359 19.12 2.23 -21.47
N ILE A 360 19.59 2.87 -20.40
CA ILE A 360 18.83 3.92 -19.70
C ILE A 360 18.69 5.16 -20.58
N GLU A 361 19.77 5.61 -21.22
CA GLU A 361 19.75 6.75 -22.16
C GLU A 361 18.82 6.49 -23.35
N ASP A 362 18.90 5.29 -23.92
CA ASP A 362 18.06 4.87 -25.03
C ASP A 362 16.57 4.88 -24.65
N ILE A 363 16.21 4.41 -23.46
CA ILE A 363 14.80 4.42 -22.99
C ILE A 363 14.31 5.85 -22.76
N VAL A 364 15.14 6.73 -22.19
CA VAL A 364 14.80 8.15 -22.01
C VAL A 364 14.56 8.81 -23.37
N GLY A 365 15.43 8.55 -24.35
CA GLY A 365 15.29 9.02 -25.72
C GLY A 365 14.05 8.44 -26.43
N TRP A 366 13.80 7.14 -26.24
CA TRP A 366 12.66 6.43 -26.81
C TRP A 366 11.31 6.97 -26.31
N LEU A 367 11.24 7.37 -25.03
CA LEU A 367 10.07 8.05 -24.46
C LEU A 367 9.93 9.52 -24.89
N GLY A 368 10.82 10.02 -25.76
CA GLY A 368 10.72 11.36 -26.35
C GLY A 368 11.28 12.48 -25.48
N TYR A 369 12.16 12.15 -24.52
CA TYR A 369 12.81 13.11 -23.65
C TYR A 369 14.30 13.24 -23.97
N LYS A 370 14.86 14.42 -23.69
CA LYS A 370 16.29 14.70 -23.81
C LYS A 370 16.80 15.29 -22.51
N PRO A 371 17.83 14.72 -21.87
CA PRO A 371 18.43 15.30 -20.69
C PRO A 371 19.13 16.62 -21.02
N ALA A 372 19.00 17.59 -20.11
CA ALA A 372 19.72 18.85 -20.19
C ALA A 372 21.22 18.65 -19.90
N ARG A 373 21.51 17.77 -18.94
CA ARG A 373 22.86 17.31 -18.58
C ARG A 373 22.78 15.85 -18.16
N ILE A 374 23.84 15.12 -18.45
CA ILE A 374 24.11 13.80 -17.90
C ILE A 374 25.19 14.01 -16.83
N THR A 375 24.92 13.57 -15.61
CA THR A 375 25.78 13.77 -14.44
C THR A 375 25.81 12.49 -13.62
N HIS A 376 26.79 12.37 -12.75
CA HIS A 376 26.95 11.23 -11.86
C HIS A 376 26.89 11.67 -10.39
N SER A 377 26.49 10.77 -9.50
CA SER A 377 26.62 11.00 -8.06
C SER A 377 28.11 11.13 -7.70
N SER A 378 28.97 10.35 -8.34
CA SER A 378 30.44 10.38 -8.17
C SER A 378 31.11 11.71 -8.50
N ASP A 379 30.56 12.49 -9.45
CA ASP A 379 31.02 13.86 -9.76
C ASP A 379 31.07 14.76 -8.51
N ASN A 380 30.29 14.42 -7.47
CA ASN A 380 30.14 15.20 -6.27
C ASN A 380 30.79 14.57 -5.03
N PHE A 381 31.54 13.46 -5.14
CA PHE A 381 32.11 12.77 -3.97
C PHE A 381 32.98 13.67 -3.10
N GLN A 382 33.79 14.54 -3.70
CA GLN A 382 34.59 15.51 -2.96
C GLN A 382 33.72 16.46 -2.12
N GLN A 383 32.66 17.02 -2.72
CA GLN A 383 31.77 17.93 -2.00
C GLN A 383 30.95 17.20 -0.93
N LEU A 384 30.53 15.96 -1.20
CA LEU A 384 29.82 15.10 -0.25
C LEU A 384 30.71 14.75 0.95
N TYR A 385 31.99 14.46 0.72
CA TYR A 385 32.98 14.25 1.77
C TYR A 385 33.16 15.51 2.64
N GLU A 386 33.34 16.68 2.02
CA GLU A 386 33.46 17.95 2.74
C GLU A 386 32.23 18.26 3.61
N TRP A 387 31.02 17.97 3.10
CA TRP A 387 29.81 18.11 3.89
C TRP A 387 29.70 17.06 4.99
N ALA A 388 30.15 15.82 4.78
CA ALA A 388 30.21 14.82 5.83
C ALA A 388 31.16 15.26 6.97
N VAL A 389 32.34 15.78 6.63
CA VAL A 389 33.27 16.37 7.60
C VAL A 389 32.63 17.55 8.36
N GLU A 390 31.91 18.43 7.67
CA GLU A 390 31.19 19.54 8.30
C GLU A 390 30.06 19.06 9.22
N LEU A 391 29.35 17.99 8.86
CA LEU A 391 28.34 17.36 9.72
C LEU A 391 28.98 16.82 11.01
N ILE A 392 30.16 16.19 10.93
CA ILE A 392 30.91 15.73 12.10
C ILE A 392 31.31 16.93 12.97
N ARG A 393 31.87 17.99 12.38
CA ARG A 393 32.26 19.22 13.11
C ARG A 393 31.09 19.89 13.83
N ARG A 394 29.88 19.79 13.29
CA ARG A 394 28.65 20.31 13.92
C ARG A 394 28.02 19.35 14.94
N GLY A 395 28.61 18.18 15.17
CA GLY A 395 28.07 17.17 16.07
C GLY A 395 26.81 16.48 15.55
N HIS A 396 26.59 16.49 14.23
CA HIS A 396 25.44 15.85 13.56
C HIS A 396 25.78 14.51 12.89
N ALA A 397 27.05 14.12 12.87
CA ALA A 397 27.52 12.83 12.39
C ALA A 397 28.63 12.28 13.29
N TYR A 398 28.79 10.96 13.32
CA TYR A 398 29.82 10.25 14.08
C TYR A 398 30.22 8.97 13.35
N VAL A 399 31.43 8.47 13.58
CA VAL A 399 31.86 7.17 13.04
C VAL A 399 31.34 6.05 13.94
N CYS A 400 30.71 5.03 13.36
CA CYS A 400 30.14 3.89 14.06
C CYS A 400 30.90 2.59 13.75
N HIS A 401 30.99 1.68 14.71
CA HIS A 401 31.60 0.35 14.54
C HIS A 401 30.63 -0.80 14.88
N GLN A 402 29.33 -0.51 14.93
CA GLN A 402 28.32 -1.57 15.02
C GLN A 402 28.41 -2.44 13.76
N ARG A 403 28.21 -3.74 13.92
CA ARG A 403 28.14 -4.64 12.77
C ARG A 403 26.78 -4.49 12.09
N VAL A 404 26.68 -4.92 10.84
CA VAL A 404 25.44 -4.80 10.06
C VAL A 404 24.27 -5.49 10.77
N GLU A 405 24.54 -6.60 11.47
CA GLU A 405 23.55 -7.37 12.23
C GLU A 405 23.02 -6.61 13.46
N ASP A 406 23.80 -5.68 14.02
CA ASP A 406 23.42 -4.89 15.20
C ASP A 406 22.58 -3.65 14.84
N ILE A 407 22.55 -3.28 13.55
CA ILE A 407 21.88 -2.07 13.03
C ILE A 407 20.62 -2.44 12.22
N ARG A 408 20.47 -3.72 11.82
CA ARG A 408 19.31 -4.24 11.08
C ARG A 408 18.36 -5.00 12.01
N GLY A 409 17.04 -4.85 11.81
CA GLY A 409 16.00 -5.57 12.56
C GLY A 409 15.05 -4.64 13.32
N PHE A 410 14.08 -5.21 14.04
CA PHE A 410 13.10 -4.46 14.83
C PHE A 410 13.65 -3.93 16.17
N ASP A 411 14.72 -4.55 16.69
CA ASP A 411 15.39 -4.15 17.94
C ASP A 411 16.74 -3.49 17.63
N VAL A 412 16.69 -2.32 16.97
CA VAL A 412 17.90 -1.55 16.64
C VAL A 412 18.49 -0.99 17.92
N LYS A 413 19.62 -1.54 18.36
CA LYS A 413 20.35 -1.04 19.52
C LYS A 413 20.97 0.31 19.21
N LEU A 414 20.80 1.26 20.12
CA LEU A 414 21.46 2.56 20.03
C LEU A 414 22.98 2.38 19.94
N SER A 415 23.60 3.06 18.99
CA SER A 415 25.04 2.99 18.81
C SER A 415 25.78 3.47 20.07
N PRO A 416 26.70 2.65 20.63
CA PRO A 416 27.58 3.08 21.72
C PRO A 416 28.48 4.27 21.34
N TRP A 417 28.74 4.45 20.05
CA TRP A 417 29.69 5.45 19.52
C TRP A 417 29.02 6.80 19.19
N ARG A 418 27.69 6.91 19.34
CA ARG A 418 26.95 8.14 18.99
C ARG A 418 27.35 9.38 19.76
N SER A 419 27.92 9.21 20.94
CA SER A 419 28.36 10.29 21.84
C SER A 419 29.87 10.44 21.89
N ARG A 420 30.60 9.82 20.96
CA ARG A 420 32.06 9.95 20.92
C ARG A 420 32.47 11.40 20.59
N PRO A 421 33.66 11.85 21.02
CA PRO A 421 34.17 13.18 20.69
C PRO A 421 34.21 13.44 19.18
N ILE A 422 34.06 14.71 18.81
CA ILE A 422 34.09 15.18 17.42
C ILE A 422 35.46 14.88 16.80
N GLU A 423 36.53 15.18 17.52
CA GLU A 423 37.91 14.96 17.10
C GLU A 423 38.20 13.49 16.79
N GLU A 424 37.66 12.58 17.61
CA GLU A 424 37.79 11.14 17.41
C GLU A 424 37.04 10.68 16.15
N SER A 425 35.84 11.21 15.91
CA SER A 425 35.09 10.90 14.68
C SER A 425 35.79 11.43 13.43
N LEU A 426 36.39 12.62 13.49
CA LEU A 426 37.15 13.19 12.38
C LEU A 426 38.38 12.33 12.06
N GLN A 427 39.13 11.91 13.08
CA GLN A 427 40.32 11.07 12.90
C GLN A 427 40.00 9.70 12.31
N LEU A 428 38.82 9.14 12.61
CA LEU A 428 38.41 7.83 12.10
C LEU A 428 37.75 7.88 10.72
N PHE A 429 37.28 9.05 10.31
CA PHE A 429 36.63 9.25 9.01
C PHE A 429 37.63 9.62 7.90
N GLU A 430 38.72 10.29 8.28
CA GLU A 430 39.94 10.47 7.46
C GLU A 430 40.72 9.15 7.36
#